data_AF-A0AAV5DMS7-F1
#
_entry.id   AF-A0AAV5DMS7-F1
#
_cell.length_a   1.000
_cell.length_b   1.000
_cell.length_c   1.000
_cell.angle_alpha   90.00
_cell.angle_beta   90.00
_cell.angle_gamma   90.00
#
_symmetry.space_group_name_H-M   'P 1'
#
loop_
_entity.id
_entity.type
_entity.pdbx_description
1 polymer ?
#
loop_
_entity_poly.entity_id
_entity_poly.type
_entity_poly.pdbx_seq_one_letter_code
_entity_poly.pdbx_strand_id
1 'polypeptide(L)'
;MFHRRLWLLCRCSRVELRSIRTWTGCWQYACKSISKRKLTSKADREDIRREIQIMQHLSGQPNIVEFQGAYEDKSNVHVVMELCAGGELFDRIIAKGHYTERAAATICRAVVNVVNICHFMGVMHRDLKPENFLLATKEENAMLKATDFGLSVFIEEETEKGIFDAILHEEIDFESQPWPSISESAKDLVRKMLARDPKKRLTSAQVLQHPWLREGGEASDKPIDSAVIASNLNEEEIKGLKQMFMNMDTDNSGTITYEELKAGLAKLGSKLSEAEVKQLMEAADVDGNGSIDYVEFITATMHRHKLERDEHLFKAFQYFDKDNSGFITRDELESALIEHEMGDASTIKDIISEVDTDNDGRINYRNFAL
;
A
#
# COMPACT_ATOMS: atom_id res chain seq x y z
N MET A 1 -9.61 12.84 16.49
CA MET A 1 -8.43 12.83 15.60
C MET A 1 -7.81 11.45 15.69
N PHE A 2 -8.56 10.48 15.17
CA PHE A 2 -8.57 10.18 13.72
C PHE A 2 -7.16 9.82 13.27
N HIS A 3 -6.88 8.53 13.35
CA HIS A 3 -5.68 7.91 12.83
C HIS A 3 -5.47 8.25 11.37
N ARG A 4 -4.43 9.03 11.13
CA ARG A 4 -4.01 9.51 9.80
C ARG A 4 -3.11 8.51 9.04
N ARG A 5 -3.00 7.25 9.45
CA ARG A 5 -1.90 6.37 8.99
C ARG A 5 -2.26 5.05 8.32
N LEU A 6 -3.48 4.85 7.81
CA LEU A 6 -3.74 3.69 6.95
C LEU A 6 -4.16 3.98 5.51
N TRP A 7 -4.18 5.25 5.08
CA TRP A 7 -4.66 5.61 3.73
C TRP A 7 -3.94 6.84 3.17
N LEU A 8 -2.62 6.74 3.03
CA LEU A 8 -1.87 7.63 2.16
C LEU A 8 -1.91 7.03 0.76
N LEU A 9 -2.91 7.42 -0.05
CA LEU A 9 -2.80 7.70 -1.49
C LEU A 9 -4.17 7.88 -2.16
N CYS A 10 -4.90 8.92 -1.76
CA CYS A 10 -5.49 9.79 -2.77
C CYS A 10 -4.74 11.12 -2.64
N ARG A 11 -3.64 11.30 -3.38
CA ARG A 11 -2.91 12.58 -3.50
C ARG A 11 -3.75 13.60 -4.29
N CYS A 12 -4.98 13.83 -3.85
CA CYS A 12 -5.71 15.06 -4.10
C CYS A 12 -6.04 15.63 -2.73
N SER A 13 -5.61 16.86 -2.45
CA SER A 13 -5.82 17.59 -1.17
C SER A 13 -7.30 17.83 -0.80
N ARG A 14 -8.23 17.10 -1.42
CA ARG A 14 -9.69 17.28 -1.39
C ARG A 14 -10.44 16.25 -0.54
N VAL A 15 -9.87 15.08 -0.30
CA VAL A 15 -10.58 13.90 0.23
C VAL A 15 -10.02 13.47 1.59
N GLU A 16 -10.91 13.05 2.50
CA GLU A 16 -10.53 12.43 3.76
C GLU A 16 -11.19 11.05 3.89
N LEU A 17 -10.39 9.99 4.04
CA LEU A 17 -10.87 8.61 4.22
C LEU A 17 -10.73 8.20 5.68
N ARG A 18 -11.78 7.64 6.27
CA ARG A 18 -11.82 7.23 7.69
C ARG A 18 -12.55 5.91 7.88
N SER A 19 -12.17 5.13 8.89
CA SER A 19 -13.01 4.02 9.34
C SER A 19 -14.14 4.54 10.22
N ILE A 20 -15.35 4.00 10.03
CA ILE A 20 -16.54 4.32 10.84
C ILE A 20 -17.17 3.02 11.36
N ARG A 21 -17.90 3.12 12.47
CA ARG A 21 -18.64 1.98 13.04
C ARG A 21 -20.13 2.27 13.09
N THR A 22 -20.93 1.22 12.99
CA THR A 22 -22.36 1.30 13.31
C THR A 22 -22.57 1.58 14.80
N TRP A 23 -23.75 2.09 15.15
CA TRP A 23 -24.10 2.37 16.55
C TRP A 23 -24.04 1.11 17.43
N THR A 24 -24.31 -0.06 16.85
CA THR A 24 -24.16 -1.37 17.49
C THR A 24 -22.69 -1.81 17.67
N GLY A 25 -21.73 -1.14 17.04
CA GLY A 25 -20.31 -1.50 17.03
C GLY A 25 -19.95 -2.72 16.18
N CYS A 26 -20.94 -3.53 15.77
CA CYS A 26 -20.75 -4.80 15.06
C CYS A 26 -20.18 -4.68 13.64
N TRP A 27 -20.32 -3.52 12.98
CA TRP A 27 -19.94 -3.33 11.59
C TRP A 27 -19.00 -2.15 11.44
N GLN A 28 -17.94 -2.34 10.65
CA GLN A 28 -16.97 -1.32 10.31
C GLN A 28 -17.01 -1.03 8.81
N TYR A 29 -16.91 0.24 8.45
CA TYR A 29 -16.93 0.71 7.06
C TYR A 29 -15.82 1.72 6.82
N ALA A 30 -15.46 1.92 5.55
CA ALA A 30 -14.67 3.05 5.13
C ALA A 30 -15.60 4.19 4.67
N CYS A 31 -15.26 5.43 5.02
CA CYS A 31 -16.03 6.62 4.70
C CYS A 31 -15.12 7.67 4.06
N LYS A 32 -15.35 7.92 2.77
CA LYS A 32 -14.68 8.95 1.98
C LYS A 32 -15.49 10.24 2.09
N SER A 33 -14.93 11.23 2.79
CA SER A 33 -15.55 12.53 3.04
C SER A 33 -14.95 13.59 2.12
N ILE A 34 -15.81 14.31 1.40
CA ILE A 34 -15.43 15.31 0.41
C ILE A 34 -16.05 16.64 0.80
N SER A 35 -15.20 17.65 1.01
CA SER A 35 -15.67 18.97 1.46
C SER A 35 -16.36 19.74 0.35
N LYS A 36 -17.59 20.21 0.60
CA LYS A 36 -18.36 21.03 -0.35
C LYS A 36 -17.70 22.35 -0.68
N ARG A 37 -16.88 22.90 0.24
CA ARG A 37 -16.10 24.11 0.00
C ARG A 37 -15.10 23.95 -1.15
N LYS A 38 -14.69 22.70 -1.41
CA LYS A 38 -13.76 22.35 -2.50
C LYS A 38 -14.48 22.02 -3.81
N LEU A 39 -15.82 22.07 -3.84
CA LEU A 39 -16.68 21.80 -5.01
C LEU A 39 -17.19 23.10 -5.62
N THR A 40 -16.24 23.91 -6.09
CA THR A 40 -16.49 25.28 -6.55
C THR A 40 -17.14 25.32 -7.92
N SER A 41 -16.90 24.31 -8.77
CA SER A 41 -17.45 24.23 -10.12
C SER A 41 -18.61 23.23 -10.24
N LYS A 42 -19.39 23.37 -11.32
CA LYS A 42 -20.40 22.36 -11.69
C LYS A 42 -19.75 21.01 -12.04
N ALA A 43 -18.59 21.05 -12.70
CA ALA A 43 -17.83 19.86 -13.06
C ALA A 43 -17.41 19.05 -11.82
N ASP A 44 -16.89 19.69 -10.77
CA ASP A 44 -16.51 18.98 -9.53
C ASP A 44 -17.69 18.21 -8.91
N ARG A 45 -18.91 18.76 -9.01
CA ARG A 45 -20.14 18.13 -8.49
C ARG A 45 -20.62 16.99 -9.39
N GLU A 46 -20.44 17.14 -10.70
CA GLU A 46 -20.75 16.09 -11.67
C GLU A 46 -19.78 14.93 -11.53
N ASP A 47 -18.50 15.18 -11.25
CA ASP A 47 -17.50 14.14 -11.03
C ASP A 47 -17.83 13.28 -9.81
N ILE A 48 -18.21 13.89 -8.69
CA ILE A 48 -18.63 13.14 -7.49
C ILE A 48 -19.91 12.36 -7.73
N ARG A 49 -20.89 12.96 -8.43
CA ARG A 49 -22.13 12.26 -8.78
C ARG A 49 -21.81 11.04 -9.67
N ARG A 50 -20.89 11.20 -10.62
CA ARG A 50 -20.46 10.11 -11.50
C ARG A 50 -19.75 9.01 -10.73
N GLU A 51 -18.84 9.35 -9.82
CA GLU A 51 -18.16 8.39 -8.94
C GLU A 51 -19.19 7.56 -8.14
N ILE A 52 -20.15 8.21 -7.48
CA ILE A 52 -21.22 7.53 -6.73
C ILE A 52 -22.06 6.62 -7.64
N GLN A 53 -22.44 7.10 -8.83
CA GLN A 53 -23.22 6.31 -9.79
C GLN A 53 -22.46 5.07 -10.28
N ILE A 54 -21.16 5.21 -10.56
CA ILE A 54 -20.31 4.10 -10.97
C ILE A 54 -20.16 3.08 -9.84
N MET A 55 -19.87 3.54 -8.63
CA MET A 55 -19.76 2.65 -7.47
C MET A 55 -21.06 1.90 -7.19
N GLN A 56 -22.21 2.58 -7.27
CA GLN A 56 -23.50 1.94 -7.13
C GLN A 56 -23.78 0.91 -8.24
N HIS A 57 -23.42 1.23 -9.49
CA HIS A 57 -23.59 0.34 -10.63
C HIS A 57 -22.74 -0.93 -10.54
N LEU A 58 -21.53 -0.81 -10.00
CA LEU A 58 -20.57 -1.93 -9.84
C LEU A 58 -20.74 -2.71 -8.52
N SER A 59 -21.66 -2.30 -7.65
CA SER A 59 -21.88 -2.96 -6.35
C SER A 59 -22.31 -4.42 -6.51
N GLY A 60 -21.89 -5.28 -5.58
CA GLY A 60 -22.11 -6.72 -5.61
C GLY A 60 -21.04 -7.52 -6.36
N GLN A 61 -20.06 -6.86 -6.98
CA GLN A 61 -18.95 -7.53 -7.67
C GLN A 61 -17.84 -7.92 -6.68
N PRO A 62 -17.40 -9.19 -6.63
CA PRO A 62 -16.48 -9.66 -5.57
C PRO A 62 -15.17 -8.87 -5.46
N ASN A 63 -14.53 -8.58 -6.61
CA ASN A 63 -13.23 -7.89 -6.67
C ASN A 63 -13.34 -6.36 -6.67
N ILE A 64 -14.51 -5.80 -6.40
CA ILE A 64 -14.73 -4.36 -6.28
C ILE A 64 -15.19 -4.08 -4.85
N VAL A 65 -14.82 -2.92 -4.31
CA VAL A 65 -15.29 -2.51 -2.98
C VAL A 65 -16.81 -2.33 -2.97
N GLU A 66 -17.49 -2.90 -1.97
CA GLU A 66 -18.93 -2.80 -1.88
C GLU A 66 -19.35 -1.37 -1.52
N PHE A 67 -20.24 -0.78 -2.32
CA PHE A 67 -20.83 0.52 -2.03
C PHE A 67 -21.99 0.35 -1.05
N GLN A 68 -21.96 1.09 0.05
CA GLN A 68 -22.99 1.00 1.10
C GLN A 68 -23.99 2.16 1.03
N GLY A 69 -23.52 3.34 0.63
CA GLY A 69 -24.38 4.51 0.50
C GLY A 69 -23.61 5.82 0.37
N ALA A 70 -24.32 6.87 -0.03
CA ALA A 70 -23.80 8.23 -0.04
C ALA A 70 -24.73 9.15 0.77
N TYR A 71 -24.13 9.99 1.60
CA TYR A 71 -24.82 10.89 2.52
C TYR A 71 -24.27 12.31 2.38
N GLU A 72 -25.09 13.30 2.68
CA GLU A 72 -24.71 14.71 2.56
C GLU A 72 -25.11 15.46 3.83
N ASP A 73 -24.14 16.15 4.45
CA ASP A 73 -24.39 17.04 5.59
C ASP A 73 -24.29 18.52 5.15
N LYS A 74 -24.20 19.49 6.06
CA LYS A 74 -24.09 20.92 5.68
C LYS A 74 -22.78 21.26 4.96
N SER A 75 -21.70 20.54 5.22
CA SER A 75 -20.31 20.88 4.87
C SER A 75 -19.65 19.88 3.92
N ASN A 76 -20.11 18.63 3.88
CA ASN A 76 -19.45 17.51 3.23
C ASN A 76 -20.44 16.58 2.51
N VAL A 77 -19.91 15.82 1.56
CA VAL A 77 -20.51 14.61 1.00
C VAL A 77 -19.70 13.41 1.50
N HIS A 78 -20.37 12.36 1.95
CA HIS A 78 -19.79 11.15 2.54
C HIS A 78 -20.16 9.94 1.70
N VAL A 79 -19.17 9.24 1.17
CA VAL A 79 -19.33 7.98 0.42
C VAL A 79 -18.89 6.84 1.35
N VAL A 80 -19.83 5.98 1.72
CA VAL A 80 -19.62 4.85 2.64
C VAL A 80 -19.46 3.57 1.82
N MET A 81 -18.43 2.81 2.14
CA MET A 81 -18.04 1.59 1.44
C MET A 81 -17.52 0.54 2.41
N GLU A 82 -17.40 -0.71 1.94
CA GLU A 82 -16.74 -1.80 2.66
C GLU A 82 -15.33 -1.40 3.13
N LEU A 83 -14.99 -1.78 4.35
CA LEU A 83 -13.64 -1.58 4.88
C LEU A 83 -12.74 -2.76 4.46
N CYS A 84 -11.73 -2.48 3.63
CA CYS A 84 -10.66 -3.44 3.33
C CYS A 84 -9.57 -3.34 4.40
N ALA A 85 -9.54 -4.29 5.34
CA ALA A 85 -8.66 -4.24 6.53
C ALA A 85 -7.32 -4.98 6.34
N GLY A 86 -7.10 -5.57 5.17
CA GLY A 86 -5.90 -6.36 4.84
C GLY A 86 -4.68 -5.54 4.44
N GLY A 87 -4.85 -4.24 4.23
CA GLY A 87 -3.78 -3.35 3.79
C GLY A 87 -3.47 -3.47 2.30
N GLU A 88 -2.32 -2.92 1.92
CA GLU A 88 -1.87 -2.86 0.53
C GLU A 88 -1.34 -4.22 0.06
N LEU A 89 -1.53 -4.48 -1.23
CA LEU A 89 -1.07 -5.69 -1.89
C LEU A 89 0.46 -5.85 -1.83
N PHE A 90 1.21 -4.76 -2.02
CA PHE A 90 2.67 -4.82 -2.07
C PHE A 90 3.31 -5.14 -0.73
N ASP A 91 2.78 -4.59 0.38
CA ASP A 91 3.23 -4.95 1.74
C ASP A 91 3.19 -6.47 1.97
N ARG A 92 2.17 -7.13 1.41
CA ARG A 92 2.00 -8.59 1.50
C ARG A 92 3.00 -9.35 0.64
N ILE A 93 3.33 -8.83 -0.54
CA ILE A 93 4.33 -9.42 -1.44
C ILE A 93 5.70 -9.41 -0.78
N ILE A 94 6.11 -8.26 -0.23
CA ILE A 94 7.40 -8.06 0.42
C ILE A 94 7.55 -8.98 1.64
N ALA A 95 6.50 -9.09 2.47
CA ALA A 95 6.54 -9.90 3.68
C ALA A 95 6.73 -11.42 3.47
N LYS A 96 6.55 -11.94 2.24
CA LYS A 96 6.71 -13.38 1.95
C LYS A 96 8.15 -13.80 1.67
N GLY A 97 9.08 -12.86 1.45
CA GLY A 97 10.52 -13.11 1.22
C GLY A 97 10.86 -13.73 -0.14
N HIS A 98 10.02 -14.61 -0.69
CA HIS A 98 10.15 -15.17 -2.04
C HIS A 98 8.87 -14.96 -2.82
N TYR A 99 8.98 -14.49 -4.05
CA TYR A 99 7.85 -14.20 -4.92
C TYR A 99 8.03 -14.88 -6.27
N THR A 100 7.00 -15.52 -6.82
CA THR A 100 7.09 -16.28 -8.07
C THR A 100 6.22 -15.68 -9.16
N GLU A 101 6.47 -16.01 -10.43
CA GLU A 101 5.58 -15.61 -11.52
C GLU A 101 4.18 -16.16 -11.33
N ARG A 102 4.02 -17.36 -10.76
CA ARG A 102 2.69 -17.92 -10.44
C ARG A 102 1.93 -17.09 -9.40
N ALA A 103 2.64 -16.56 -8.40
CA ALA A 103 2.06 -15.62 -7.43
C ALA A 103 1.65 -14.30 -8.13
N ALA A 104 2.54 -13.76 -8.97
CA ALA A 104 2.26 -12.57 -9.78
C ALA A 104 1.06 -12.76 -10.72
N ALA A 105 0.95 -13.91 -11.38
CA ALA A 105 -0.17 -14.26 -12.25
C ALA A 105 -1.49 -14.34 -11.47
N THR A 106 -1.47 -14.81 -10.23
CA THR A 106 -2.67 -14.85 -9.38
C THR A 106 -3.19 -13.46 -9.05
N ILE A 107 -2.29 -12.55 -8.71
CA ILE A 107 -2.62 -11.16 -8.42
C ILE A 107 -3.04 -10.42 -9.70
N CYS A 108 -2.28 -10.57 -10.77
CA CYS A 108 -2.58 -9.98 -12.08
C CYS A 108 -3.95 -10.46 -12.59
N ARG A 109 -4.31 -11.73 -12.38
CA ARG A 109 -5.63 -12.25 -12.75
C ARG A 109 -6.75 -11.57 -11.97
N ALA A 110 -6.56 -11.32 -10.66
CA ALA A 110 -7.53 -10.56 -9.87
C ALA A 110 -7.69 -9.12 -10.38
N VAL A 111 -6.58 -8.45 -10.70
CA VAL A 111 -6.59 -7.10 -11.30
C VAL A 111 -7.30 -7.08 -12.65
N VAL A 112 -6.96 -8.01 -13.56
CA VAL A 112 -7.57 -8.08 -14.90
C VAL A 112 -9.05 -8.48 -14.83
N ASN A 113 -9.46 -9.28 -13.84
CA ASN A 113 -10.86 -9.57 -13.58
C ASN A 113 -11.66 -8.30 -13.24
N VAL A 114 -11.09 -7.39 -12.42
CA VAL A 114 -11.72 -6.07 -12.17
C VAL A 114 -11.90 -5.31 -13.49
N VAL A 115 -10.86 -5.23 -14.32
CA VAL A 115 -10.92 -4.55 -15.62
C VAL A 115 -11.98 -5.19 -16.52
N ASN A 116 -12.05 -6.52 -16.55
CA ASN A 116 -13.05 -7.26 -17.32
C ASN A 116 -14.47 -6.96 -16.86
N ILE A 117 -14.73 -6.95 -15.56
CA ILE A 117 -16.04 -6.61 -14.98
C ILE A 117 -16.40 -5.16 -15.33
N CYS A 118 -15.51 -4.20 -15.09
CA CYS A 118 -15.73 -2.80 -15.41
C CYS A 118 -16.10 -2.63 -16.90
N HIS A 119 -15.29 -3.18 -17.80
CA HIS A 119 -15.53 -3.07 -19.24
C HIS A 119 -16.83 -3.76 -19.67
N PHE A 120 -17.14 -4.94 -19.12
CA PHE A 120 -18.39 -5.64 -19.38
C PHE A 120 -19.61 -4.84 -18.92
N MET A 121 -19.47 -4.09 -17.83
CA MET A 121 -20.51 -3.22 -17.27
C MET A 121 -20.48 -1.79 -17.86
N GLY A 122 -19.69 -1.54 -18.91
CA GLY A 122 -19.64 -0.25 -19.60
C GLY A 122 -18.89 0.84 -18.85
N VAL A 123 -17.92 0.50 -18.00
CA VAL A 123 -17.13 1.44 -17.18
C VAL A 123 -15.64 1.35 -17.52
N MET A 124 -14.98 2.49 -17.63
CA MET A 124 -13.51 2.61 -17.66
C MET A 124 -12.99 3.12 -16.32
N HIS A 125 -12.07 2.36 -15.70
CA HIS A 125 -11.49 2.75 -14.41
C HIS A 125 -10.59 4.00 -14.50
N ARG A 126 -9.72 4.04 -15.52
CA ARG A 126 -8.73 5.10 -15.85
C ARG A 126 -7.60 5.38 -14.86
N ASP A 127 -7.68 4.88 -13.63
CA ASP A 127 -6.58 5.02 -12.64
C ASP A 127 -6.14 3.66 -12.07
N LEU A 128 -5.77 2.71 -12.93
CA LEU A 128 -5.32 1.40 -12.47
C LEU A 128 -3.87 1.49 -12.01
N LYS A 129 -3.67 1.44 -10.69
CA LYS A 129 -2.37 1.43 -10.04
C LYS A 129 -2.44 0.60 -8.75
N PRO A 130 -1.33 0.02 -8.27
CA PRO A 130 -1.35 -0.91 -7.15
C PRO A 130 -1.97 -0.36 -5.86
N GLU A 131 -1.84 0.95 -5.62
CA GLU A 131 -2.39 1.66 -4.45
C GLU A 131 -3.92 1.64 -4.43
N ASN A 132 -4.55 1.44 -5.59
CA ASN A 132 -6.00 1.34 -5.71
C ASN A 132 -6.51 -0.11 -5.52
N PHE A 133 -5.65 -1.04 -5.13
CA PHE A 133 -5.98 -2.44 -4.85
C PHE A 133 -5.62 -2.85 -3.42
N LEU A 134 -6.61 -3.36 -2.70
CA LEU A 134 -6.51 -3.64 -1.27
C LEU A 134 -6.99 -5.04 -0.95
N LEU A 135 -6.42 -5.62 0.11
CA LEU A 135 -6.88 -6.90 0.62
C LEU A 135 -8.07 -6.68 1.55
N ALA A 136 -9.15 -7.45 1.33
CA ALA A 136 -10.36 -7.37 2.12
C ALA A 136 -10.11 -7.63 3.62
N THR A 137 -9.26 -8.62 3.93
CA THR A 137 -8.93 -9.05 5.29
C THR A 137 -7.42 -9.30 5.45
N LYS A 138 -6.97 -9.52 6.69
CA LYS A 138 -5.56 -9.87 7.00
C LYS A 138 -5.23 -11.35 6.75
N GLU A 139 -6.19 -12.13 6.29
CA GLU A 139 -6.01 -13.56 6.02
C GLU A 139 -5.12 -13.78 4.79
N GLU A 140 -4.46 -14.94 4.72
CA GLU A 140 -3.47 -15.21 3.66
C GLU A 140 -4.11 -15.27 2.26
N ASN A 141 -5.31 -15.81 2.18
CA ASN A 141 -6.12 -15.93 0.96
C ASN A 141 -7.13 -14.78 0.80
N ALA A 142 -6.89 -13.64 1.47
CA ALA A 142 -7.78 -12.48 1.40
C ALA A 142 -8.01 -12.02 -0.04
N MET A 143 -9.25 -11.64 -0.34
CA MET A 143 -9.65 -11.19 -1.66
C MET A 143 -9.06 -9.82 -1.98
N LEU A 144 -8.48 -9.67 -3.16
CA LEU A 144 -8.06 -8.37 -3.69
C LEU A 144 -9.27 -7.61 -4.24
N LYS A 145 -9.42 -6.35 -3.82
CA LYS A 145 -10.51 -5.45 -4.17
C LYS A 145 -10.00 -4.13 -4.73
N ALA A 146 -10.60 -3.64 -5.81
CA ALA A 146 -10.37 -2.31 -6.35
C ALA A 146 -11.25 -1.26 -5.64
N THR A 147 -10.67 -0.10 -5.30
CA THR A 147 -11.31 0.81 -4.32
C THR A 147 -11.40 2.29 -4.71
N ASP A 148 -10.71 2.76 -5.77
CA ASP A 148 -10.76 4.17 -6.17
C ASP A 148 -11.31 4.38 -7.59
N PHE A 149 -12.57 4.79 -7.67
CA PHE A 149 -13.27 5.06 -8.93
C PHE A 149 -13.44 6.57 -9.19
N GLY A 150 -12.70 7.43 -8.48
CA GLY A 150 -12.84 8.89 -8.60
C GLY A 150 -12.51 9.45 -9.98
N LEU A 151 -11.68 8.74 -10.75
CA LEU A 151 -11.38 9.09 -12.15
C LEU A 151 -12.15 8.23 -13.15
N SER A 152 -13.05 7.35 -12.72
CA SER A 152 -13.77 6.46 -13.64
C SER A 152 -14.87 7.18 -14.42
N VAL A 153 -15.22 6.62 -15.59
CA VAL A 153 -16.31 7.12 -16.46
C VAL A 153 -17.08 5.95 -17.07
N PHE A 154 -18.32 6.19 -17.45
CA PHE A 154 -19.04 5.28 -18.35
C PHE A 154 -18.45 5.38 -19.77
N ILE A 155 -18.44 4.26 -20.48
CA ILE A 155 -18.08 4.19 -21.89
C ILE A 155 -19.24 4.82 -22.67
N GLU A 156 -19.01 5.97 -23.30
CA GLU A 156 -19.98 6.59 -24.20
C GLU A 156 -19.96 5.87 -25.56
N GLU A 157 -21.12 5.58 -26.16
CA GLU A 157 -21.24 4.87 -27.44
C GLU A 157 -20.73 5.66 -28.66
N GLU A 158 -20.25 6.89 -28.49
CA GLU A 158 -19.65 7.67 -29.58
C GLU A 158 -18.35 8.36 -29.14
N THR A 159 -17.23 7.66 -29.29
CA THR A 159 -16.04 8.11 -30.05
C THR A 159 -14.84 7.21 -29.74
N GLU A 160 -14.56 6.27 -30.64
CA GLU A 160 -13.25 5.58 -30.73
C GLU A 160 -12.05 6.55 -30.85
N LYS A 161 -12.30 7.87 -31.00
CA LYS A 161 -11.33 8.94 -31.24
C LYS A 161 -10.83 9.66 -30.00
N GLY A 162 -11.41 9.48 -28.82
CA GLY A 162 -11.11 10.30 -27.64
C GLY A 162 -10.12 9.71 -26.61
N ILE A 163 -9.75 8.44 -26.71
CA ILE A 163 -9.08 7.70 -25.60
C ILE A 163 -7.54 7.72 -25.69
N PHE A 164 -6.96 8.38 -26.69
CA PHE A 164 -5.54 8.21 -26.98
C PHE A 164 -4.81 9.53 -26.98
N ASP A 165 -4.32 9.94 -25.81
CA ASP A 165 -2.98 10.48 -25.80
C ASP A 165 -2.22 10.33 -24.46
N ALA A 166 -0.90 10.30 -24.63
CA ALA A 166 0.21 10.40 -23.68
C ALA A 166 0.68 9.14 -22.91
N ILE A 167 1.97 8.85 -23.14
CA ILE A 167 2.91 7.85 -22.57
C ILE A 167 2.91 6.49 -23.28
N LEU A 168 3.69 6.39 -24.37
CA LEU A 168 4.38 5.17 -24.85
C LEU A 168 5.34 5.56 -25.99
N HIS A 169 6.39 6.33 -25.69
CA HIS A 169 7.40 6.69 -26.70
C HIS A 169 8.63 5.78 -26.73
N GLU A 170 8.81 4.91 -25.74
CA GLU A 170 9.95 4.00 -25.68
C GLU A 170 9.53 2.56 -26.00
N GLU A 171 10.44 1.81 -26.61
CA GLU A 171 10.28 0.36 -26.70
C GLU A 171 10.50 -0.22 -25.30
N ILE A 172 9.72 -1.25 -24.93
CA ILE A 172 9.89 -1.88 -23.63
C ILE A 172 11.21 -2.64 -23.66
N ASP A 173 12.14 -2.23 -22.82
CA ASP A 173 13.40 -2.93 -22.61
C ASP A 173 13.15 -4.23 -21.84
N PHE A 174 13.39 -5.36 -22.50
CA PHE A 174 13.36 -6.71 -21.91
C PHE A 174 14.75 -7.35 -21.79
N GLU A 175 15.80 -6.58 -22.05
CA GLU A 175 17.21 -7.02 -22.03
C GLU A 175 17.90 -6.61 -20.73
N SER A 176 17.62 -5.42 -20.22
CA SER A 176 18.15 -4.98 -18.93
C SER A 176 17.55 -5.76 -17.76
N GLN A 177 18.33 -5.92 -16.68
CA GLN A 177 17.80 -6.48 -15.44
C GLN A 177 16.55 -5.70 -14.98
N PRO A 178 15.52 -6.39 -14.48
CA PRO A 178 15.50 -7.81 -14.10
C PRO A 178 15.02 -8.79 -15.20
N TRP A 179 14.71 -8.31 -16.40
CA TRP A 179 13.98 -9.07 -17.42
C TRP A 179 14.64 -10.36 -17.93
N PRO A 180 15.98 -10.51 -17.98
CA PRO A 180 16.60 -11.78 -18.37
C PRO A 180 16.17 -12.98 -17.52
N SER A 181 15.81 -12.75 -16.25
CA SER A 181 15.35 -13.80 -15.32
C SER A 181 13.89 -14.22 -15.51
N ILE A 182 13.10 -13.39 -16.21
CA ILE A 182 11.64 -13.54 -16.36
C ILE A 182 11.31 -14.41 -17.58
N SER A 183 10.28 -15.25 -17.47
CA SER A 183 9.85 -16.13 -18.56
C SER A 183 9.40 -15.37 -19.80
N GLU A 184 9.65 -15.94 -20.97
CA GLU A 184 9.16 -15.38 -22.24
C GLU A 184 7.62 -15.32 -22.30
N SER A 185 6.92 -16.23 -21.64
CA SER A 185 5.45 -16.22 -21.55
C SER A 185 4.94 -14.99 -20.80
N ALA A 186 5.63 -14.56 -19.73
CA ALA A 186 5.31 -13.33 -19.03
C ALA A 186 5.58 -12.09 -19.89
N LYS A 187 6.75 -12.02 -20.54
CA LYS A 187 7.14 -10.91 -21.42
C LYS A 187 6.19 -10.78 -22.62
N ASP A 188 5.75 -11.89 -23.18
CA ASP A 188 4.77 -11.94 -24.27
C ASP A 188 3.43 -11.32 -23.85
N LEU A 189 2.96 -11.64 -22.64
CA LEU A 189 1.76 -11.00 -22.09
C LEU A 189 1.92 -9.49 -21.94
N VAL A 190 3.04 -9.05 -21.34
CA VAL A 190 3.34 -7.62 -21.14
C VAL A 190 3.37 -6.87 -22.47
N ARG A 191 4.06 -7.41 -23.50
CA ARG A 191 4.06 -6.84 -24.87
C ARG A 191 2.67 -6.67 -25.43
N LYS A 192 1.83 -7.68 -25.29
CA LYS A 192 0.47 -7.69 -25.84
C LYS A 192 -0.49 -6.76 -25.08
N MET A 193 -0.30 -6.58 -23.78
CA MET A 193 -1.05 -5.61 -22.96
C MET A 193 -0.62 -4.17 -23.22
N LEU A 194 0.66 -3.93 -23.48
CA LEU A 194 1.23 -2.61 -23.74
C LEU A 194 1.35 -2.28 -25.24
N ALA A 195 0.67 -3.04 -26.10
CA ALA A 195 0.66 -2.79 -27.54
C ALA A 195 0.17 -1.35 -27.82
N ARG A 196 0.95 -0.60 -28.60
CA ARG A 196 0.67 0.81 -28.92
C ARG A 196 -0.63 0.97 -29.68
N ASP A 197 -0.87 0.10 -30.66
CA ASP A 197 -2.11 0.07 -31.44
C ASP A 197 -3.24 -0.54 -30.58
N PRO A 198 -4.26 0.24 -30.21
CA PRO A 198 -5.37 -0.24 -29.37
C PRO A 198 -6.15 -1.38 -30.01
N LYS A 199 -6.17 -1.48 -31.36
CA LYS A 199 -6.84 -2.56 -32.08
C LYS A 199 -6.06 -3.87 -32.02
N LYS A 200 -4.75 -3.81 -31.71
CA LYS A 200 -3.88 -4.96 -31.51
C LYS A 200 -3.69 -5.30 -30.04
N ARG A 201 -3.94 -4.34 -29.14
CA ARG A 201 -3.88 -4.52 -27.69
C ARG A 201 -4.93 -5.53 -27.26
N LEU A 202 -4.54 -6.47 -26.40
CA LEU A 202 -5.48 -7.45 -25.90
C LEU A 202 -6.58 -6.79 -25.07
N THR A 203 -7.80 -7.30 -25.23
CA THR A 203 -8.89 -7.02 -24.30
C THR A 203 -8.66 -7.75 -22.99
N SER A 204 -9.25 -7.27 -21.88
CA SER A 204 -9.17 -7.95 -20.58
C SER A 204 -9.62 -9.42 -20.65
N ALA A 205 -10.66 -9.72 -21.42
CA ALA A 205 -11.09 -11.11 -21.66
C ALA A 205 -10.01 -11.96 -22.36
N GLN A 206 -9.27 -11.41 -23.32
CA GLN A 206 -8.17 -12.11 -23.99
C GLN A 206 -6.96 -12.26 -23.08
N VAL A 207 -6.65 -11.26 -22.25
CA VAL A 207 -5.58 -11.31 -21.25
C VAL A 207 -5.83 -12.45 -20.25
N LEU A 208 -7.07 -12.65 -19.78
CA LEU A 208 -7.45 -13.74 -18.88
C LEU A 208 -7.24 -15.15 -19.49
N GLN A 209 -7.24 -15.25 -20.81
CA GLN A 209 -7.01 -16.52 -21.52
C GLN A 209 -5.54 -16.75 -21.89
N HIS A 210 -4.67 -15.76 -21.63
CA HIS A 210 -3.25 -15.87 -21.98
C HIS A 210 -2.59 -17.05 -21.26
N PRO A 211 -1.69 -17.83 -21.90
CA PRO A 211 -1.04 -18.99 -21.29
C PRO A 211 -0.38 -18.71 -19.94
N TRP A 212 0.23 -17.53 -19.79
CA TRP A 212 0.82 -17.10 -18.52
C TRP A 212 -0.20 -16.84 -17.41
N LEU A 213 -1.39 -16.32 -17.73
CA LEU A 213 -2.35 -15.80 -16.73
C LEU A 213 -3.49 -16.76 -16.39
N ARG A 214 -3.89 -17.60 -17.35
CA ARG A 214 -5.02 -18.52 -17.20
C ARG A 214 -4.82 -19.46 -16.00
N GLU A 215 -5.92 -19.92 -15.43
CA GLU A 215 -5.88 -20.91 -14.35
C GLU A 215 -5.21 -22.20 -14.83
N GLY A 216 -4.27 -22.73 -14.03
CA GLY A 216 -3.42 -23.86 -14.45
C GLY A 216 -2.43 -23.53 -15.58
N GLY A 217 -2.15 -22.25 -15.82
CA GLY A 217 -1.27 -21.76 -16.87
C GLY A 217 0.24 -21.97 -16.63
N GLU A 218 1.01 -21.40 -17.56
CA GLU A 218 2.46 -21.59 -17.73
C GLU A 218 3.33 -20.70 -16.83
N ALA A 219 2.73 -19.90 -15.94
CA ALA A 219 3.50 -19.06 -15.02
C ALA A 219 4.50 -19.89 -14.20
N SER A 220 5.73 -19.40 -14.09
CA SER A 220 6.83 -20.09 -13.42
C SER A 220 6.67 -20.12 -11.90
N ASP A 221 7.02 -21.25 -11.27
CA ASP A 221 7.17 -21.39 -9.82
C ASP A 221 8.57 -21.00 -9.32
N LYS A 222 9.49 -20.67 -10.24
CA LYS A 222 10.81 -20.17 -9.85
C LYS A 222 10.64 -18.82 -9.14
N PRO A 223 11.38 -18.59 -8.04
CA PRO A 223 11.47 -17.27 -7.45
C PRO A 223 11.90 -16.25 -8.52
N ILE A 224 11.14 -15.16 -8.60
CA ILE A 224 11.51 -13.95 -9.32
C ILE A 224 12.66 -13.31 -8.55
N ASP A 225 13.61 -12.77 -9.29
CA ASP A 225 14.73 -12.01 -8.74
C ASP A 225 14.23 -10.91 -7.79
N SER A 226 14.80 -10.86 -6.60
CA SER A 226 14.42 -9.94 -5.53
C SER A 226 14.60 -8.47 -5.97
N ALA A 227 15.49 -8.19 -6.93
CA ALA A 227 15.65 -6.87 -7.55
C ALA A 227 14.37 -6.32 -8.17
N VAL A 228 13.49 -7.19 -8.68
CA VAL A 228 12.17 -6.83 -9.23
C VAL A 228 11.26 -6.28 -8.14
N ILE A 229 11.36 -6.81 -6.92
CA ILE A 229 10.53 -6.38 -5.79
C ILE A 229 11.03 -5.03 -5.28
N ALA A 230 12.36 -4.89 -5.12
CA ALA A 230 12.99 -3.67 -4.63
C ALA A 230 12.78 -2.45 -5.55
N SER A 231 12.74 -2.65 -6.87
CA SER A 231 12.51 -1.57 -7.84
C SER A 231 11.09 -1.00 -7.85
N ASN A 232 10.13 -1.67 -7.21
CA ASN A 232 8.72 -1.28 -7.16
C ASN A 232 8.27 -0.74 -5.78
N LEU A 233 9.22 -0.57 -4.84
CA LEU A 233 8.96 0.13 -3.56
C LEU A 233 8.77 1.63 -3.80
N ASN A 234 8.10 2.32 -2.87
CA ASN A 234 7.74 3.73 -3.04
C ASN A 234 9.00 4.62 -3.12
N GLU A 235 9.00 5.63 -4.00
CA GLU A 235 10.18 6.44 -4.33
C GLU A 235 10.77 7.19 -3.12
N GLU A 236 9.92 7.54 -2.15
CA GLU A 236 10.34 8.16 -0.88
C GLU A 236 11.02 7.18 0.09
N GLU A 237 10.62 5.90 0.09
CA GLU A 237 11.21 4.84 0.93
C GLU A 237 12.54 4.35 0.34
N ILE A 238 12.61 4.22 -0.99
CA ILE A 238 13.82 3.84 -1.73
C ILE A 238 14.89 4.93 -1.60
N LYS A 239 14.56 6.23 -1.70
CA LYS A 239 15.57 7.30 -1.73
C LYS A 239 16.40 7.37 -0.44
N GLY A 240 15.75 7.19 0.72
CA GLY A 240 16.43 7.15 2.01
C GLY A 240 17.35 5.93 2.15
N LEU A 241 16.82 4.75 1.81
CA LEU A 241 17.56 3.50 1.94
C LEU A 241 18.68 3.35 0.89
N LYS A 242 18.46 3.85 -0.34
CA LYS A 242 19.48 3.94 -1.40
C LYS A 242 20.65 4.82 -0.99
N GLN A 243 20.37 5.96 -0.35
CA GLN A 243 21.43 6.81 0.17
C GLN A 243 22.19 6.13 1.32
N MET A 244 21.50 5.38 2.20
CA MET A 244 22.16 4.60 3.26
C MET A 244 23.05 3.50 2.69
N PHE A 245 22.56 2.76 1.69
CA PHE A 245 23.33 1.72 1.01
C PHE A 245 24.59 2.29 0.35
N MET A 246 24.44 3.36 -0.46
CA MET A 246 25.58 4.03 -1.13
C MET A 246 26.60 4.64 -0.14
N ASN A 247 26.16 5.02 1.06
CA ASN A 247 27.08 5.51 2.09
C ASN A 247 27.87 4.37 2.77
N MET A 248 27.35 3.14 2.71
CA MET A 248 27.96 1.93 3.25
C MET A 248 28.88 1.26 2.23
N ASP A 249 28.41 1.11 0.99
CA ASP A 249 29.15 0.61 -0.18
C ASP A 249 30.16 1.67 -0.62
N THR A 250 31.35 1.63 -0.01
CA THR A 250 32.36 2.69 -0.17
C THR A 250 33.15 2.56 -1.46
N ASP A 251 33.20 1.35 -2.01
CA ASP A 251 33.89 1.07 -3.27
C ASP A 251 32.96 1.08 -4.49
N ASN A 252 31.64 1.22 -4.29
CA ASN A 252 30.59 1.16 -5.30
C ASN A 252 30.58 -0.17 -6.06
N SER A 253 30.89 -1.26 -5.36
CA SER A 253 30.82 -2.62 -5.90
C SER A 253 29.38 -3.08 -6.14
N GLY A 254 28.39 -2.42 -5.54
CA GLY A 254 26.98 -2.81 -5.58
C GLY A 254 26.61 -3.83 -4.51
N THR A 255 27.52 -4.13 -3.58
CA THR A 255 27.36 -5.06 -2.46
C THR A 255 28.02 -4.50 -1.22
N ILE A 256 27.50 -4.78 -0.03
CA ILE A 256 28.09 -4.36 1.25
C ILE A 256 28.79 -5.55 1.87
N THR A 257 30.11 -5.49 1.95
CA THR A 257 30.92 -6.49 2.65
C THR A 257 30.85 -6.34 4.17
N TYR A 258 31.32 -7.33 4.92
CA TYR A 258 31.39 -7.25 6.40
C TYR A 258 32.16 -6.02 6.88
N GLU A 259 33.27 -5.69 6.22
CA GLU A 259 34.10 -4.54 6.59
C GLU A 259 33.39 -3.21 6.29
N GLU A 260 32.64 -3.13 5.19
CA GLU A 260 31.84 -1.96 4.82
C GLU A 260 30.63 -1.77 5.73
N LEU A 261 29.94 -2.85 6.10
CA LEU A 261 28.86 -2.83 7.09
C LEU A 261 29.38 -2.33 8.44
N LYS A 262 30.51 -2.88 8.91
CA LYS A 262 31.16 -2.49 10.17
C LYS A 262 31.57 -1.01 10.16
N ALA A 263 32.20 -0.56 9.08
CA ALA A 263 32.63 0.83 8.93
C ALA A 263 31.43 1.79 8.82
N GLY A 264 30.39 1.41 8.08
CA GLY A 264 29.17 2.19 7.92
C GLY A 264 28.40 2.37 9.24
N LEU A 265 28.22 1.29 10.01
CA LEU A 265 27.54 1.32 11.30
C LEU A 265 28.32 2.11 12.36
N ALA A 266 29.65 2.11 12.30
CA ALA A 266 30.49 2.93 13.16
C ALA A 266 30.38 4.43 12.83
N LYS A 267 30.30 4.80 11.53
CA LYS A 267 30.08 6.18 11.07
C LYS A 267 28.72 6.74 11.47
N LEU A 268 27.69 5.88 11.54
CA LEU A 268 26.35 6.23 12.00
C LEU A 268 26.22 6.33 13.54
N GLY A 269 27.33 6.14 14.27
CA GLY A 269 27.39 6.34 15.72
C GLY A 269 26.98 5.13 16.56
N SER A 270 26.80 3.95 15.97
CA SER A 270 26.52 2.73 16.73
C SER A 270 27.81 2.15 17.34
N LYS A 271 27.70 1.61 18.57
CA LYS A 271 28.80 0.90 19.26
C LYS A 271 28.55 -0.61 19.27
N LEU A 272 28.30 -1.19 18.09
CA LEU A 272 28.09 -2.62 17.97
C LEU A 272 29.44 -3.37 18.06
N SER A 273 29.45 -4.49 18.77
CA SER A 273 30.56 -5.42 18.85
C SER A 273 30.70 -6.23 17.55
N GLU A 274 31.87 -6.81 17.30
CA GLU A 274 32.09 -7.65 16.11
C GLU A 274 31.10 -8.82 16.01
N ALA A 275 30.71 -9.40 17.14
CA ALA A 275 29.71 -10.47 17.19
C ALA A 275 28.33 -9.99 16.71
N GLU A 276 27.92 -8.77 17.06
CA GLU A 276 26.63 -8.20 16.65
C GLU A 276 26.62 -7.82 15.16
N VAL A 277 27.73 -7.29 14.64
CA VAL A 277 27.85 -7.01 13.19
C VAL A 277 27.79 -8.31 12.39
N LYS A 278 28.42 -9.38 12.89
CA LYS A 278 28.39 -10.69 12.25
C LYS A 278 26.97 -11.29 12.25
N GLN A 279 26.22 -11.15 13.34
CA GLN A 279 24.82 -11.56 13.39
C GLN A 279 23.93 -10.78 12.42
N LEU A 280 24.17 -9.47 12.26
CA LEU A 280 23.44 -8.67 11.27
C LEU A 280 23.76 -9.09 9.83
N MET A 281 25.02 -9.42 9.56
CA MET A 281 25.44 -9.98 8.28
C MET A 281 24.74 -11.32 8.01
N GLU A 282 24.83 -12.28 8.93
CA GLU A 282 24.18 -13.60 8.81
C GLU A 282 22.66 -13.53 8.70
N ALA A 283 22.02 -12.48 9.25
CA ALA A 283 20.58 -12.27 9.14
C ALA A 283 20.15 -11.58 7.84
N ALA A 284 21.05 -10.84 7.19
CA ALA A 284 20.76 -10.08 5.98
C ALA A 284 21.21 -10.79 4.70
N ASP A 285 22.35 -11.48 4.74
CA ASP A 285 22.91 -12.31 3.67
C ASP A 285 22.13 -13.63 3.57
N VAL A 286 21.06 -13.60 2.79
CA VAL A 286 20.10 -14.73 2.68
C VAL A 286 20.66 -15.82 1.79
N ASP A 287 21.45 -15.46 0.78
CA ASP A 287 22.03 -16.41 -0.17
C ASP A 287 23.38 -17.00 0.32
N GLY A 288 23.97 -16.42 1.36
CA GLY A 288 25.19 -16.88 2.01
C GLY A 288 26.46 -16.58 1.20
N ASN A 289 26.41 -15.59 0.30
CA ASN A 289 27.53 -15.23 -0.57
C ASN A 289 28.64 -14.43 0.16
N GLY A 290 28.40 -14.01 1.42
CA GLY A 290 29.33 -13.27 2.25
C GLY A 290 29.28 -11.75 2.07
N SER A 291 28.28 -11.23 1.35
CA SER A 291 28.06 -9.81 1.08
C SER A 291 26.56 -9.51 1.05
N ILE A 292 26.16 -8.31 1.45
CA ILE A 292 24.75 -7.89 1.46
C ILE A 292 24.51 -7.10 0.19
N ASP A 293 23.78 -7.64 -0.76
CA ASP A 293 23.41 -6.88 -1.95
C ASP A 293 22.37 -5.79 -1.63
N TYR A 294 22.08 -4.92 -2.61
CA TYR A 294 21.11 -3.85 -2.44
C TYR A 294 19.75 -4.35 -1.94
N VAL A 295 19.32 -5.52 -2.38
CA VAL A 295 18.01 -6.06 -2.06
C VAL A 295 17.97 -6.71 -0.69
N GLU A 296 19.01 -7.45 -0.33
CA GLU A 296 19.20 -8.00 1.02
C GLU A 296 19.25 -6.89 2.06
N PHE A 297 19.91 -5.77 1.74
CA PHE A 297 19.96 -4.59 2.60
C PHE A 297 18.58 -3.97 2.80
N ILE A 298 17.80 -3.79 1.73
CA ILE A 298 16.44 -3.25 1.81
C ILE A 298 15.52 -4.21 2.59
N THR A 299 15.61 -5.51 2.33
CA THR A 299 14.79 -6.53 3.00
C THR A 299 15.08 -6.55 4.51
N ALA A 300 16.35 -6.56 4.90
CA ALA A 300 16.78 -6.52 6.29
C ALA A 300 16.39 -5.21 6.99
N THR A 301 16.59 -4.06 6.34
CA THR A 301 16.26 -2.75 6.92
C THR A 301 14.76 -2.50 6.99
N MET A 302 13.95 -3.00 6.06
CA MET A 302 12.48 -2.92 6.12
C MET A 302 11.91 -3.76 7.27
N HIS A 303 12.38 -5.00 7.42
CA HIS A 303 12.00 -5.83 8.56
C HIS A 303 12.42 -5.20 9.88
N ARG A 304 13.62 -4.61 9.93
CA ARG A 304 14.13 -3.91 11.11
C ARG A 304 13.40 -2.60 11.41
N HIS A 305 13.07 -1.78 10.42
CA HIS A 305 12.26 -0.57 10.62
C HIS A 305 10.85 -0.88 11.11
N LYS A 306 10.26 -2.00 10.66
CA LYS A 306 8.98 -2.48 11.18
C LYS A 306 9.10 -2.91 12.64
N LEU A 307 10.14 -3.67 12.99
CA LEU A 307 10.44 -4.10 14.37
C LEU A 307 10.81 -2.93 15.31
N GLU A 308 11.71 -2.04 14.90
CA GLU A 308 12.13 -0.86 15.66
C GLU A 308 10.98 0.13 15.83
N ARG A 309 10.10 0.27 14.83
CA ARG A 309 8.87 1.06 14.98
C ARG A 309 7.95 0.43 16.02
N ASP A 310 7.72 -0.88 15.95
CA ASP A 310 6.89 -1.60 16.93
C ASP A 310 7.51 -1.54 18.35
N GLU A 311 8.84 -1.64 18.49
CA GLU A 311 9.56 -1.47 19.75
C GLU A 311 9.54 -0.02 20.28
N HIS A 312 9.68 0.99 19.41
CA HIS A 312 9.59 2.39 19.82
C HIS A 312 8.16 2.77 20.22
N LEU A 313 7.15 2.24 19.51
CA LEU A 313 5.76 2.37 19.92
C LEU A 313 5.50 1.66 21.25
N PHE A 314 6.11 0.49 21.49
CA PHE A 314 6.00 -0.20 22.76
C PHE A 314 6.70 0.54 23.91
N LYS A 315 7.90 1.09 23.69
CA LYS A 315 8.59 1.94 24.67
C LYS A 315 7.84 3.24 24.95
N ALA A 316 7.27 3.87 23.91
CA ALA A 316 6.42 5.04 24.08
C ALA A 316 5.15 4.68 24.87
N PHE A 317 4.55 3.51 24.61
CA PHE A 317 3.41 3.01 25.39
C PHE A 317 3.78 2.82 26.86
N GLN A 318 4.88 2.13 27.16
CA GLN A 318 5.39 1.93 28.52
C GLN A 318 5.79 3.23 29.22
N TYR A 319 6.18 4.26 28.47
CA TYR A 319 6.50 5.56 29.04
C TYR A 319 5.25 6.22 29.65
N PHE A 320 4.09 6.05 29.02
CA PHE A 320 2.81 6.57 29.49
C PHE A 320 2.13 5.65 30.50
N ASP A 321 2.26 4.33 30.38
CA ASP A 321 1.73 3.33 31.34
C ASP A 321 2.66 3.23 32.57
N LYS A 322 2.53 4.18 33.52
CA LYS A 322 3.44 4.32 34.67
C LYS A 322 3.31 3.17 35.65
N ASP A 323 2.10 2.63 35.79
CA ASP A 323 1.81 1.52 36.69
C ASP A 323 2.01 0.13 36.05
N ASN A 324 2.37 0.08 34.76
CA ASN A 324 2.51 -1.14 33.94
C ASN A 324 1.24 -2.00 33.95
N SER A 325 0.06 -1.38 34.03
CA SER A 325 -1.22 -2.07 33.99
C SER A 325 -1.56 -2.63 32.60
N GLY A 326 -0.82 -2.22 31.56
CA GLY A 326 -1.10 -2.54 30.16
C GLY A 326 -2.11 -1.59 29.53
N PHE A 327 -2.47 -0.50 30.22
CA PHE A 327 -3.41 0.51 29.79
C PHE A 327 -2.93 1.89 30.22
N ILE A 328 -2.93 2.86 29.32
CA ILE A 328 -2.65 4.26 29.66
C ILE A 328 -3.95 4.90 30.13
N THR A 329 -3.99 5.36 31.38
CA THR A 329 -5.12 6.08 31.94
C THR A 329 -5.07 7.56 31.60
N ARG A 330 -6.21 8.24 31.72
CA ARG A 330 -6.32 9.69 31.53
C ARG A 330 -5.34 10.48 32.40
N ASP A 331 -5.22 10.10 33.66
CA ASP A 331 -4.37 10.79 34.62
C ASP A 331 -2.88 10.63 34.29
N GLU A 332 -2.48 9.46 33.78
CA GLU A 332 -1.11 9.19 33.33
C GLU A 332 -0.75 9.95 32.06
N LEU A 333 -1.67 10.01 31.10
CA LEU A 333 -1.48 10.76 29.85
C LEU A 333 -1.43 12.28 30.12
N GLU A 334 -2.32 12.78 30.97
CA GLU A 334 -2.38 14.20 31.35
C GLU A 334 -1.13 14.63 32.13
N SER A 335 -0.68 13.78 33.08
CA SER A 335 0.57 14.02 33.82
C SER A 335 1.79 14.08 32.89
N ALA A 336 1.90 13.15 31.94
CA ALA A 336 3.03 13.08 31.02
C ALA A 336 3.06 14.24 30.01
N LEU A 337 1.91 14.75 29.57
CA LEU A 337 1.81 15.87 28.62
C LEU A 337 2.05 17.24 29.28
N ILE A 338 1.61 17.41 30.54
CA ILE A 338 1.89 18.61 31.33
C ILE A 338 3.39 18.69 31.68
N GLU A 339 4.02 17.56 32.00
CA GLU A 339 5.46 17.50 32.35
C GLU A 339 6.39 17.95 31.21
N HIS A 340 5.95 17.82 29.94
CA HIS A 340 6.74 18.18 28.75
C HIS A 340 6.27 19.44 28.02
N GLU A 341 5.39 20.25 28.65
CA GLU A 341 4.80 21.45 28.04
C GLU A 341 4.10 21.18 26.69
N MET A 342 3.58 19.95 26.50
CA MET A 342 2.95 19.50 25.27
C MET A 342 1.42 19.61 25.34
N GLY A 343 0.91 20.82 25.05
CA GLY A 343 -0.51 21.08 24.86
C GLY A 343 -1.26 21.54 26.12
N ASP A 344 -2.47 22.07 25.93
CA ASP A 344 -3.34 22.53 27.02
C ASP A 344 -4.40 21.48 27.40
N ALA A 345 -5.12 21.70 28.49
CA ALA A 345 -6.17 20.79 28.97
C ALA A 345 -7.28 20.49 27.94
N SER A 346 -7.47 21.38 26.94
CA SER A 346 -8.39 21.15 25.83
C SER A 346 -7.83 20.15 24.82
N THR A 347 -6.54 20.29 24.49
CA THR A 347 -5.80 19.41 23.58
C THR A 347 -5.69 17.99 24.14
N ILE A 348 -5.48 17.84 25.44
CA ILE A 348 -5.40 16.53 26.12
C ILE A 348 -6.75 15.82 26.10
N LYS A 349 -7.84 16.57 26.36
CA LYS A 349 -9.21 16.03 26.31
C LYS A 349 -9.59 15.59 24.90
N ASP A 350 -9.15 16.35 23.89
CA ASP A 350 -9.33 15.97 22.50
C ASP A 350 -8.60 14.66 22.26
N ILE A 351 -7.28 14.55 22.46
CA ILE A 351 -6.46 13.33 22.26
C ILE A 351 -7.08 12.08 22.90
N ILE A 352 -7.54 12.17 24.15
CA ILE A 352 -8.16 11.03 24.86
C ILE A 352 -9.42 10.56 24.14
N SER A 353 -10.28 11.48 23.71
CA SER A 353 -11.53 11.15 23.00
C SER A 353 -11.32 10.50 21.63
N GLU A 354 -10.10 10.52 21.11
CA GLU A 354 -9.76 10.04 19.77
C GLU A 354 -9.11 8.68 19.79
N VAL A 355 -8.38 8.39 20.88
CA VAL A 355 -7.61 7.16 21.06
C VAL A 355 -8.39 6.14 21.90
N ASP A 356 -9.26 6.59 22.82
CA ASP A 356 -10.20 5.75 23.57
C ASP A 356 -11.40 5.33 22.68
N THR A 357 -11.14 4.39 21.76
CA THR A 357 -12.13 3.98 20.75
C THR A 357 -13.30 3.15 21.31
N ASP A 358 -13.16 2.62 22.52
CA ASP A 358 -14.15 1.86 23.28
C ASP A 358 -14.85 2.67 24.39
N ASN A 359 -14.44 3.92 24.61
CA ASN A 359 -14.94 4.83 25.67
C ASN A 359 -14.88 4.21 27.06
N ASP A 360 -13.88 3.36 27.33
CA ASP A 360 -13.70 2.73 28.64
C ASP A 360 -12.84 3.60 29.59
N GLY A 361 -12.38 4.76 29.10
CA GLY A 361 -11.56 5.72 29.81
C GLY A 361 -10.08 5.35 29.84
N ARG A 362 -9.65 4.35 29.05
CA ARG A 362 -8.30 3.78 29.05
C ARG A 362 -7.80 3.54 27.62
N ILE A 363 -6.49 3.66 27.41
CA ILE A 363 -5.86 3.43 26.10
C ILE A 363 -5.01 2.15 26.20
N ASN A 364 -5.46 1.08 25.57
CA ASN A 364 -4.66 -0.14 25.44
C ASN A 364 -3.61 -0.02 24.33
N TYR A 365 -2.61 -0.91 24.31
CA TYR A 365 -1.52 -0.86 23.32
C TYR A 365 -2.00 -0.90 21.87
N ARG A 366 -3.08 -1.63 21.58
CA ARG A 366 -3.65 -1.69 20.24
C ARG A 366 -4.26 -0.36 19.82
N ASN A 367 -4.94 0.35 20.72
CA ASN A 367 -5.47 1.69 20.49
C ASN A 367 -4.34 2.72 20.35
N PHE A 368 -3.25 2.57 21.13
CA PHE A 368 -2.06 3.42 21.06
C PHE A 368 -1.23 3.24 19.78
N ALA A 369 -1.18 2.01 19.25
CA ALA A 369 -0.36 1.66 18.09
C ALA A 369 -1.06 1.72 16.73
N LEU A 370 -2.39 1.84 16.76
CA LEU A 370 -3.20 2.23 15.61
C LEU A 370 -2.82 3.68 15.22
#